data_AF-A0A2Z4FI92-F1
#
_entry.id   AF-A0A2Z4FI92-F1
#
_cell.length_a   1.000
_cell.length_b   1.000
_cell.length_c   1.000
_cell.angle_alpha   90.00
_cell.angle_beta   90.00
_cell.angle_gamma   90.00
#
_symmetry.space_group_name_H-M   'P 1'
#
loop_
_entity.id
_entity.type
_entity.pdbx_description
1 polymer ?
#
loop_
_entity_poly.entity_id
_entity_poly.type
_entity_poly.pdbx_seq_one_letter_code
_entity_poly.pdbx_strand_id
1 'polypeptide(L)'
;MTKPTQQPSPENPADSWSFNATKMRRMAGVFSALAALSVGFFAETAQAQDLDLPDIQLQRFRPAPGPADFLNVYSSGIAKHLEWDASFYLDFADNPLQLAARGARYSETVDAQTTLSLLGSVGLFDRFEVGLLIPVTVFQASQGLQPILPPGSEDSTDLSIMGINDWRLSAKYQILDPRDELVGLALVGSLYAPIATQNTLTSDAGVGGEVLAAADYFIWRGMRVGANLGYRYRPMKETFRDATIGDEFLWGAALSVPVFMRELDAILEIDGAVSLAEKGRALRNGEVPAEIKLAGRYAITDNWTLTAGGGSGLTNGVGTPDLRLFVGLGGYWVYGGEWSMDYKSPAFDGRTSPCPDGSPSENGCPEPDSDGDGVPDSVDRCPNTPPGTRVMTDGCPEDDFGDDGPPVLELPDRDGDGILDRDDDCPDVPGVAEYNGCPPDRDGDGIPDDQDDCPDEFGVPERNGCPDPGRKVVVTKDKIVIIDKVHFETSKATIRPDSFDILNEVVEVLEDHPHIEALRIEGHTDSRGRKAFNDKLSQQRADSVRKYLIDKGIAPSRLTAKGYGPSTPIDTNDTAEGRANNRRVEFTILTGEDSVDE
;
A
#
# COMPACT_ATOMS: atom_id res chain seq x y z
N MET A 1 -58.71 14.97 -25.63
CA MET A 1 -58.12 15.18 -26.96
C MET A 1 -56.61 15.19 -26.80
N THR A 2 -56.03 14.02 -26.98
CA THR A 2 -54.61 13.69 -26.82
C THR A 2 -53.82 14.23 -28.00
N LYS A 3 -52.76 15.00 -27.73
CA LYS A 3 -51.74 15.36 -28.73
C LYS A 3 -50.61 14.31 -28.69
N PRO A 4 -49.97 13.99 -29.82
CA PRO A 4 -49.06 12.87 -29.92
C PRO A 4 -47.66 13.23 -29.43
N THR A 5 -47.06 12.29 -28.70
CA THR A 5 -45.65 12.24 -28.29
C THR A 5 -44.79 11.97 -29.51
N GLN A 6 -43.85 12.87 -29.83
CA GLN A 6 -42.76 12.61 -30.78
C GLN A 6 -41.60 11.96 -30.01
N GLN A 7 -41.15 10.80 -30.48
CA GLN A 7 -39.87 10.18 -30.12
C GLN A 7 -38.72 11.04 -30.65
N PRO A 8 -37.63 11.24 -29.89
CA PRO A 8 -36.37 11.69 -30.46
C PRO A 8 -35.61 10.54 -31.13
N SER A 9 -34.96 10.89 -32.25
CA SER A 9 -34.02 10.10 -33.05
C SER A 9 -32.82 9.61 -32.24
N PRO A 10 -32.17 8.48 -32.58
CA PRO A 10 -30.95 8.04 -31.90
C PRO A 10 -29.83 9.07 -32.12
N GLU A 11 -29.23 9.51 -31.02
CA GLU A 11 -28.01 10.33 -31.02
C GLU A 11 -26.79 9.43 -31.28
N ASN A 12 -25.86 9.99 -32.06
CA ASN A 12 -24.60 9.42 -32.50
C ASN A 12 -23.65 9.23 -31.28
N PRO A 13 -22.98 8.08 -31.08
CA PRO A 13 -22.06 7.88 -29.96
C PRO A 13 -20.72 8.55 -30.25
N ALA A 14 -20.67 9.88 -30.14
CA ALA A 14 -19.43 10.66 -30.25
C ALA A 14 -19.34 11.82 -29.24
N ASP A 15 -20.30 11.96 -28.33
CA ASP A 15 -20.34 13.05 -27.34
C ASP A 15 -20.69 12.51 -25.93
N SER A 16 -19.74 11.89 -25.24
CA SER A 16 -19.84 11.65 -23.78
C SER A 16 -18.57 12.01 -23.00
N TRP A 17 -17.66 12.78 -23.60
CA TRP A 17 -16.52 13.38 -22.89
C TRP A 17 -16.85 14.81 -22.47
N SER A 18 -17.80 14.99 -21.56
CA SER A 18 -17.98 16.26 -20.86
C SER A 18 -17.27 16.24 -19.51
N PHE A 19 -15.93 16.28 -19.58
CA PHE A 19 -15.05 16.51 -18.45
C PHE A 19 -15.39 17.85 -17.77
N ASN A 20 -15.57 17.80 -16.45
CA ASN A 20 -16.11 18.90 -15.65
C ASN A 20 -15.05 20.00 -15.43
N ALA A 21 -14.91 20.89 -16.42
CA ALA A 21 -13.91 21.98 -16.51
C ALA A 21 -13.96 23.04 -15.39
N THR A 22 -14.93 22.94 -14.48
CA THR A 22 -15.18 23.93 -13.42
C THR A 22 -14.26 23.74 -12.20
N LYS A 23 -13.74 22.53 -11.95
CA LYS A 23 -12.75 22.27 -10.86
C LYS A 23 -11.33 22.70 -11.23
N MET A 24 -10.92 22.60 -12.50
CA MET A 24 -9.60 23.00 -12.98
C MET A 24 -9.34 24.51 -12.88
N ARG A 25 -10.37 25.35 -13.09
CA ARG A 25 -10.20 26.82 -13.04
C ARG A 25 -9.89 27.37 -11.64
N ARG A 26 -10.19 26.63 -10.57
CA ARG A 26 -9.80 27.01 -9.20
C ARG A 26 -8.42 26.48 -8.81
N MET A 27 -7.94 25.38 -9.42
CA MET A 27 -6.59 24.85 -9.20
C MET A 27 -5.51 25.53 -10.06
N ALA A 28 -5.86 26.00 -11.26
CA ALA A 28 -4.94 26.78 -12.09
C ALA A 28 -4.43 28.05 -11.38
N GLY A 29 -5.24 28.66 -10.51
CA GLY A 29 -4.85 29.83 -9.72
C GLY A 29 -3.81 29.56 -8.62
N VAL A 30 -3.66 28.31 -8.17
CA VAL A 30 -2.64 27.90 -7.19
C VAL A 30 -1.33 27.54 -7.89
N PHE A 31 -1.39 26.90 -9.06
CA PHE A 31 -0.22 26.60 -9.89
C PHE A 31 0.45 27.88 -10.43
N SER A 32 -0.30 28.92 -10.75
CA SER A 32 0.27 30.19 -11.23
C SER A 32 1.04 30.96 -10.16
N ALA A 33 0.84 30.73 -8.86
CA ALA A 33 1.56 31.45 -7.81
C ALA A 33 2.93 30.82 -7.47
N LEU A 34 3.07 29.50 -7.59
CA LEU A 34 4.33 28.78 -7.34
C LEU A 34 5.19 28.62 -8.61
N ALA A 35 4.58 28.49 -9.79
CA ALA A 35 5.32 28.59 -11.05
C ALA A 35 5.74 30.05 -11.37
N ALA A 36 5.01 31.07 -10.88
CA ALA A 36 5.46 32.46 -11.01
C ALA A 36 6.64 32.80 -10.09
N LEU A 37 6.98 31.95 -9.11
CA LEU A 37 8.23 32.06 -8.35
C LEU A 37 9.45 31.49 -9.10
N SER A 38 9.26 30.71 -10.18
CA SER A 38 10.36 30.19 -11.02
C SER A 38 10.48 30.86 -12.39
N VAL A 39 9.44 31.51 -12.91
CA VAL A 39 9.46 32.12 -14.26
C VAL A 39 10.02 33.56 -14.28
N GLY A 40 10.30 34.15 -13.11
CA GLY A 40 10.84 35.52 -12.99
C GLY A 40 12.37 35.67 -13.11
N PHE A 41 13.14 34.58 -13.17
CA PHE A 41 14.62 34.63 -13.11
C PHE A 41 15.32 34.05 -14.35
N PHE A 42 14.67 34.06 -15.52
CA PHE A 42 15.36 33.81 -16.80
C PHE A 42 15.81 35.12 -17.43
N ALA A 43 16.84 35.74 -16.85
CA ALA A 43 17.60 36.79 -17.53
C ALA A 43 18.98 36.94 -16.88
N GLU A 44 19.97 36.23 -17.44
CA GLU A 44 21.34 36.69 -17.75
C GLU A 44 22.24 35.46 -17.89
N THR A 45 22.75 35.23 -19.10
CA THR A 45 23.89 34.34 -19.29
C THR A 45 25.10 35.03 -18.65
N ALA A 46 25.36 34.72 -17.38
CA ALA A 46 26.55 35.21 -16.69
C ALA A 46 27.81 34.65 -17.37
N GLN A 47 28.80 35.53 -17.58
CA GLN A 47 30.10 35.12 -18.08
C GLN A 47 30.75 34.22 -17.03
N ALA A 48 31.22 33.04 -17.45
CA ALA A 48 32.05 32.18 -16.61
C ALA A 48 33.31 32.96 -16.19
N GLN A 49 33.37 33.39 -14.93
CA GLN A 49 34.62 33.76 -14.29
C GLN A 49 35.36 32.47 -13.96
N ASP A 50 36.66 32.39 -14.26
CA ASP A 50 37.55 31.29 -13.84
C ASP A 50 37.72 31.33 -12.31
N LEU A 51 36.71 30.87 -11.57
CA LEU A 51 36.82 30.59 -10.15
C LEU A 51 37.26 29.14 -9.94
N ASP A 52 38.34 28.96 -9.18
CA ASP A 52 38.86 27.66 -8.74
C ASP A 52 38.06 27.19 -7.51
N LEU A 53 36.80 26.79 -7.75
CA LEU A 53 35.92 26.27 -6.72
C LEU A 53 36.28 24.83 -6.37
N PRO A 54 36.19 24.43 -5.09
CA PRO A 54 36.46 23.06 -4.70
C PRO A 54 35.39 22.11 -5.27
N ASP A 55 35.82 20.90 -5.60
CA ASP A 55 34.93 19.81 -5.97
C ASP A 55 34.29 19.22 -4.72
N ILE A 56 33.28 19.94 -4.20
CA ILE A 56 32.42 19.49 -3.11
C ILE A 56 30.98 19.36 -3.58
N GLN A 57 30.33 18.23 -3.34
CA GLN A 57 28.90 18.13 -3.56
C GLN A 57 28.13 18.69 -2.35
N LEU A 58 27.55 19.88 -2.51
CA LEU A 58 26.82 20.58 -1.45
C LEU A 58 25.40 20.02 -1.22
N GLN A 59 24.76 19.53 -2.28
CA GLN A 59 23.35 19.15 -2.25
C GLN A 59 23.10 17.89 -1.40
N ARG A 60 22.25 18.06 -0.37
CA ARG A 60 21.87 16.99 0.58
C ARG A 60 20.41 16.52 0.46
N PHE A 61 19.52 17.28 -0.18
CA PHE A 61 18.23 16.74 -0.58
C PHE A 61 18.44 15.79 -1.76
N ARG A 62 18.33 14.50 -1.51
CA ARG A 62 18.52 13.44 -2.50
C ARG A 62 17.42 12.41 -2.29
N PRO A 63 16.19 12.74 -2.72
CA PRO A 63 15.04 11.88 -2.48
C PRO A 63 15.35 10.46 -2.94
N ALA A 64 14.97 9.49 -2.13
CA ALA A 64 15.05 8.10 -2.52
C ALA A 64 14.15 7.89 -3.75
N PRO A 65 14.65 7.23 -4.80
CA PRO A 65 13.98 7.16 -6.09
C PRO A 65 12.77 6.22 -6.06
N GLY A 66 12.70 5.33 -5.07
CA GLY A 66 11.66 4.33 -4.99
C GLY A 66 10.31 4.96 -4.64
N PRO A 67 9.22 4.46 -5.22
CA PRO A 67 7.92 5.06 -5.02
C PRO A 67 7.41 4.90 -3.57
N ALA A 68 7.89 3.86 -2.87
CA ALA A 68 7.56 3.54 -1.48
C ALA A 68 8.24 4.47 -0.49
N ASP A 69 9.30 5.15 -0.92
CA ASP A 69 10.21 5.81 -0.03
C ASP A 69 9.59 7.12 0.51
N PHE A 70 10.15 7.62 1.62
CA PHE A 70 9.65 8.81 2.30
C PHE A 70 10.08 10.07 1.53
N LEU A 71 11.15 10.76 1.95
CA LEU A 71 11.83 11.75 1.13
C LEU A 71 13.26 11.28 0.89
N ASN A 72 14.24 11.67 1.72
CA ASN A 72 15.59 11.11 1.66
C ASN A 72 15.66 9.71 2.30
N VAL A 73 14.77 9.40 3.24
CA VAL A 73 14.74 8.12 3.95
C VAL A 73 14.11 7.07 3.04
N TYR A 74 14.93 6.12 2.60
CA TYR A 74 14.49 4.86 2.01
C TYR A 74 13.53 4.09 2.93
N SER A 75 12.61 3.38 2.30
CA SER A 75 11.84 2.30 2.90
C SER A 75 12.36 0.95 2.43
N SER A 76 11.83 -0.13 3.00
CA SER A 76 12.03 -1.50 2.54
C SER A 76 11.11 -1.90 1.39
N GLY A 77 10.05 -1.11 1.11
CA GLY A 77 9.13 -1.35 0.01
C GLY A 77 9.83 -1.23 -1.33
N ILE A 78 9.47 -2.10 -2.27
CA ILE A 78 9.96 -2.10 -3.64
C ILE A 78 8.79 -2.15 -4.62
N ALA A 79 8.97 -1.63 -5.82
CA ALA A 79 8.05 -1.85 -6.94
C ALA A 79 8.02 -3.34 -7.35
N LYS A 80 6.89 -3.85 -7.87
CA LYS A 80 6.81 -5.23 -8.40
C LYS A 80 7.63 -5.37 -9.69
N HIS A 81 7.83 -6.60 -10.15
CA HIS A 81 8.64 -6.87 -11.33
C HIS A 81 8.15 -6.09 -12.57
N LEU A 82 9.06 -5.30 -13.17
CA LEU A 82 8.87 -4.45 -14.34
C LEU A 82 7.93 -3.25 -14.14
N GLU A 83 7.42 -3.03 -12.93
CA GLU A 83 6.83 -1.75 -12.57
C GLU A 83 7.91 -0.69 -12.48
N TRP A 84 7.61 0.50 -12.97
CA TRP A 84 8.55 1.60 -12.95
C TRP A 84 7.86 2.91 -12.58
N ASP A 85 8.65 3.81 -12.00
CA ASP A 85 8.23 5.15 -11.68
C ASP A 85 9.19 6.17 -12.29
N ALA A 86 8.66 7.38 -12.46
CA ALA A 86 9.47 8.54 -12.75
C ALA A 86 8.93 9.70 -11.95
N SER A 87 9.82 10.43 -11.29
CA SER A 87 9.46 11.62 -10.55
C SER A 87 10.46 12.72 -10.78
N PHE A 88 10.02 13.96 -10.55
CA PHE A 88 10.94 15.07 -10.42
C PHE A 88 10.66 15.85 -9.15
N TYR A 89 11.70 16.45 -8.59
CA TYR A 89 11.60 17.40 -7.49
C TYR A 89 12.34 18.68 -7.86
N LEU A 90 11.73 19.82 -7.58
CA LEU A 90 12.38 21.11 -7.53
C LEU A 90 12.53 21.49 -6.06
N ASP A 91 13.76 21.64 -5.59
CA ASP A 91 14.04 22.10 -4.23
C ASP A 91 14.85 23.39 -4.21
N PHE A 92 14.53 24.25 -3.25
CA PHE A 92 15.19 25.50 -2.94
C PHE A 92 15.77 25.41 -1.54
N ALA A 93 17.04 25.77 -1.39
CA ALA A 93 17.80 25.76 -0.15
C ALA A 93 18.37 27.16 0.12
N ASP A 94 18.01 27.73 1.25
CA ASP A 94 18.48 29.01 1.77
C ASP A 94 19.68 28.78 2.70
N ASN A 95 20.78 29.49 2.46
CA ASN A 95 22.04 29.37 3.19
C ASN A 95 22.58 27.92 3.37
N PRO A 96 22.65 27.10 2.30
CA PRO A 96 23.12 25.71 2.43
C PRO A 96 24.60 25.58 2.81
N LEU A 97 25.40 26.65 2.68
CA LEU A 97 26.80 26.65 3.08
C LEU A 97 27.16 27.87 3.94
N GLN A 98 27.37 27.62 5.22
CA GLN A 98 27.84 28.61 6.20
C GLN A 98 29.20 28.20 6.74
N LEU A 99 30.23 29.01 6.48
CA LEU A 99 31.59 28.76 6.96
C LEU A 99 32.12 30.00 7.66
N ALA A 100 32.79 29.81 8.80
CA ALA A 100 33.40 30.91 9.54
C ALA A 100 34.79 31.22 8.99
N ALA A 101 35.13 32.49 8.78
CA ALA A 101 36.53 32.90 8.63
C ALA A 101 37.29 32.72 9.95
N ARG A 102 38.61 32.49 9.85
CA ARG A 102 39.45 32.18 11.01
C ARG A 102 39.37 33.31 12.05
N GLY A 103 38.64 33.09 13.14
CA GLY A 103 38.41 34.09 14.19
C GLY A 103 37.30 35.11 13.92
N ALA A 104 36.47 34.90 12.89
CA ALA A 104 35.35 35.74 12.51
C ALA A 104 33.99 35.02 12.69
N ARG A 105 32.90 35.76 12.55
CA ARG A 105 31.53 35.18 12.54
C ARG A 105 31.34 34.31 11.29
N TYR A 106 30.41 33.36 11.36
CA TYR A 106 29.94 32.60 10.19
C TYR A 106 29.51 33.58 9.09
N SER A 107 29.96 33.32 7.87
CA SER A 107 29.62 34.06 6.66
C SER A 107 28.84 33.14 5.74
N GLU A 108 27.72 33.64 5.21
CA GLU A 108 26.95 32.96 4.15
C GLU A 108 27.85 32.86 2.92
N THR A 109 28.26 31.64 2.58
CA THR A 109 29.16 31.40 1.44
C THR A 109 28.35 31.12 0.19
N VAL A 110 27.40 30.19 0.29
CA VAL A 110 26.34 29.99 -0.69
C VAL A 110 25.05 30.41 -0.01
N ASP A 111 24.41 31.46 -0.52
CA ASP A 111 23.22 32.06 0.08
C ASP A 111 21.92 31.39 -0.42
N ALA A 112 21.90 30.92 -1.66
CA ALA A 112 20.76 30.22 -2.23
C ALA A 112 21.21 29.15 -3.25
N GLN A 113 20.52 28.02 -3.25
CA GLN A 113 20.68 26.97 -4.25
C GLN A 113 19.32 26.38 -4.63
N THR A 114 19.05 26.23 -5.93
CA THR A 114 17.89 25.53 -6.46
C THR A 114 18.32 24.35 -7.30
N THR A 115 17.77 23.18 -7.03
CA THR A 115 18.10 21.94 -7.74
C THR A 115 16.84 21.30 -8.32
N LEU A 116 16.92 20.88 -9.57
CA LEU A 116 15.97 19.98 -10.22
C LEU A 116 16.52 18.56 -10.14
N SER A 117 15.85 17.69 -9.39
CA SER A 117 16.17 16.27 -9.30
C SER A 117 15.23 15.49 -10.21
N LEU A 118 15.78 14.71 -11.14
CA LEU A 118 15.05 13.73 -11.94
C LEU A 118 15.30 12.35 -11.36
N LEU A 119 14.25 11.59 -11.11
CA LEU A 119 14.32 10.26 -10.51
C LEU A 119 13.51 9.27 -11.32
N GLY A 120 13.91 8.01 -11.23
CA GLY A 120 13.05 6.91 -11.60
C GLY A 120 13.61 5.60 -11.07
N SER A 121 12.73 4.64 -10.83
CA SER A 121 13.12 3.30 -10.41
C SER A 121 12.34 2.23 -11.17
N VAL A 122 12.86 1.01 -11.12
CA VAL A 122 12.20 -0.17 -11.69
C VAL A 122 12.35 -1.35 -10.75
N GLY A 123 11.25 -2.05 -10.48
CA GLY A 123 11.22 -3.29 -9.70
C GLY A 123 11.66 -4.49 -10.53
N LEU A 124 12.38 -5.43 -9.93
CA LEU A 124 12.93 -6.62 -10.56
C LEU A 124 12.73 -7.86 -9.66
N PHE A 125 12.17 -8.92 -10.23
CA PHE A 125 11.99 -10.23 -9.58
C PHE A 125 11.27 -10.17 -8.22
N ASP A 126 10.45 -9.15 -7.99
CA ASP A 126 9.74 -8.88 -6.73
C ASP A 126 10.64 -8.89 -5.49
N ARG A 127 11.95 -8.62 -5.68
CA ARG A 127 12.97 -8.62 -4.61
C ARG A 127 14.00 -7.51 -4.73
N PHE A 128 14.13 -6.92 -5.91
CA PHE A 128 15.09 -5.87 -6.20
C PHE A 128 14.40 -4.64 -6.76
N GLU A 129 14.96 -3.47 -6.48
CA GLU A 129 14.60 -2.22 -7.15
C GLU A 129 15.88 -1.52 -7.59
N VAL A 130 15.92 -1.08 -8.84
CA VAL A 130 17.03 -0.30 -9.39
C VAL A 130 16.54 1.12 -9.59
N GLY A 131 17.15 2.07 -8.89
CA GLY A 131 16.78 3.48 -8.93
C GLY A 131 17.90 4.37 -9.45
N LEU A 132 17.55 5.42 -10.19
CA LEU A 132 18.45 6.45 -10.71
C LEU A 132 18.00 7.82 -10.21
N LEU A 133 18.95 8.65 -9.77
CA LEU A 133 18.75 10.06 -9.44
C LEU A 133 19.77 10.91 -10.21
N ILE A 134 19.27 11.90 -10.94
CA ILE A 134 20.03 12.89 -11.71
C ILE A 134 19.69 14.29 -11.18
N PRO A 135 20.55 14.88 -10.33
CA PRO A 135 20.35 16.24 -9.84
C PRO A 135 21.01 17.27 -10.77
N VAL A 136 20.31 18.38 -11.01
CA VAL A 136 20.79 19.50 -11.81
C VAL A 136 20.59 20.78 -11.00
N THR A 137 21.68 21.44 -10.62
CA THR A 137 21.63 22.75 -10.00
C THR A 137 21.24 23.75 -11.08
N VAL A 138 20.05 24.34 -10.96
CA VAL A 138 19.49 25.26 -11.95
C VAL A 138 19.65 26.72 -11.57
N PHE A 139 19.94 26.98 -10.29
CA PHE A 139 20.26 28.31 -9.79
C PHE A 139 21.15 28.16 -8.57
N GLN A 140 22.11 29.06 -8.44
CA GLN A 140 22.95 29.21 -7.26
C GLN A 140 23.29 30.69 -7.13
N ALA A 141 23.53 31.14 -5.90
CA ALA A 141 24.06 32.46 -5.61
C ALA A 141 25.05 32.38 -4.43
N SER A 142 25.78 33.47 -4.20
CA SER A 142 26.77 33.57 -3.13
C SER A 142 26.93 35.00 -2.64
N GLN A 143 27.25 35.20 -1.36
CA GLN A 143 27.57 36.54 -0.82
C GLN A 143 29.07 36.74 -0.49
N GLY A 144 29.88 35.70 -0.66
CA GLY A 144 31.34 35.76 -0.48
C GLY A 144 31.95 34.37 -0.49
N LEU A 145 32.78 34.10 -1.50
CA LEU A 145 33.37 32.78 -1.75
C LEU A 145 34.74 32.59 -1.11
N GLN A 146 35.33 33.65 -0.54
CA GLN A 146 36.60 33.58 0.18
C GLN A 146 36.70 32.43 1.21
N PRO A 147 35.60 31.95 1.84
CA PRO A 147 35.65 30.76 2.69
C PRO A 147 36.04 29.44 2.07
N ILE A 148 35.75 29.26 0.79
CA ILE A 148 35.98 28.01 0.05
C ILE A 148 37.06 28.13 -1.02
N LEU A 149 37.48 29.35 -1.32
CA LEU A 149 38.55 29.59 -2.28
C LEU A 149 39.95 29.43 -1.66
N PRO A 150 40.97 29.11 -2.48
CA PRO A 150 42.36 29.03 -2.03
C PRO A 150 42.84 30.32 -1.34
N PRO A 151 43.74 30.25 -0.34
CA PRO A 151 44.27 31.44 0.31
C PRO A 151 44.91 32.43 -0.68
N GLY A 152 44.46 33.68 -0.66
CA GLY A 152 44.97 34.75 -1.54
C GLY A 152 44.14 34.98 -2.81
N SER A 153 43.06 34.22 -3.02
CA SER A 153 42.04 34.53 -4.03
C SER A 153 41.33 35.85 -3.72
N GLU A 154 40.93 36.59 -4.76
CA GLU A 154 39.99 37.69 -4.61
C GLU A 154 38.60 37.14 -4.24
N ASP A 155 37.89 37.84 -3.36
CA ASP A 155 36.54 37.47 -2.99
C ASP A 155 35.59 37.82 -4.13
N SER A 156 34.70 36.90 -4.49
CA SER A 156 33.66 37.12 -5.49
C SER A 156 32.31 36.82 -4.86
N THR A 157 31.31 37.60 -5.28
CA THR A 157 29.92 37.50 -4.82
C THR A 157 28.99 37.04 -5.94
N ASP A 158 29.51 36.62 -7.09
CA ASP A 158 28.72 36.36 -8.29
C ASP A 158 28.82 34.89 -8.72
N LEU A 159 28.22 34.00 -7.94
CA LEU A 159 28.13 32.57 -8.25
C LEU A 159 26.80 32.21 -8.90
N SER A 160 26.51 32.73 -10.10
CA SER A 160 25.35 32.31 -10.89
C SER A 160 25.73 31.20 -11.86
N ILE A 161 25.85 29.97 -11.36
CA ILE A 161 26.25 28.81 -12.18
C ILE A 161 25.20 27.69 -12.12
N MET A 162 24.85 27.17 -13.30
CA MET A 162 24.07 25.95 -13.47
C MET A 162 25.03 24.77 -13.68
N GLY A 163 24.76 23.63 -13.07
CA GLY A 163 25.65 22.47 -13.14
C GLY A 163 24.91 21.16 -12.95
N ILE A 164 25.34 20.13 -13.68
CA ILE A 164 24.92 18.76 -13.41
C ILE A 164 25.66 18.29 -12.16
N ASN A 165 24.97 17.58 -11.27
CA ASN A 165 25.55 16.96 -10.08
C ASN A 165 25.94 15.50 -10.35
N ASP A 166 26.68 14.90 -9.43
CA ASP A 166 27.00 13.48 -9.51
C ASP A 166 25.72 12.64 -9.47
N TRP A 167 25.57 11.74 -10.45
CA TRP A 167 24.38 10.90 -10.56
C TRP A 167 24.45 9.77 -9.54
N ARG A 168 23.32 9.39 -8.95
CA ARG A 168 23.23 8.25 -8.04
C ARG A 168 22.50 7.11 -8.73
N LEU A 169 23.20 6.00 -8.94
CA LEU A 169 22.60 4.71 -9.29
C LEU A 169 22.49 3.87 -8.01
N SER A 170 21.30 3.38 -7.70
CA SER A 170 20.98 2.65 -6.48
C SER A 170 20.38 1.29 -6.81
N ALA A 171 20.73 0.29 -6.00
CA ALA A 171 20.14 -1.03 -6.00
C ALA A 171 19.65 -1.32 -4.58
N LYS A 172 18.35 -1.55 -4.43
CA LYS A 172 17.69 -1.89 -3.16
C LYS A 172 17.27 -3.36 -3.22
N TYR A 173 17.67 -4.13 -2.23
CA TYR A 173 17.31 -5.54 -2.07
C TYR A 173 16.40 -5.67 -0.85
N GLN A 174 15.17 -6.14 -1.08
CA GLN A 174 14.19 -6.34 -0.01
C GLN A 174 14.46 -7.69 0.68
N ILE A 175 14.80 -7.63 1.97
CA ILE A 175 15.08 -8.79 2.83
C ILE A 175 13.79 -9.27 3.46
N LEU A 176 13.03 -8.36 4.08
CA LEU A 176 11.72 -8.61 4.67
C LEU A 176 10.70 -7.72 3.98
N ASP A 177 9.61 -8.33 3.55
CA ASP A 177 8.50 -7.62 2.95
C ASP A 177 7.54 -7.18 4.06
N PRO A 178 7.32 -5.87 4.23
CA PRO A 178 6.39 -5.38 5.23
C PRO A 178 4.92 -5.78 4.99
N ARG A 179 4.59 -6.41 3.85
CA ARG A 179 3.25 -6.96 3.55
C ARG A 179 2.97 -8.25 4.33
N ASP A 180 3.97 -9.10 4.48
CA ASP A 180 3.83 -10.41 5.12
C ASP A 180 4.04 -10.28 6.65
N GLU A 181 4.98 -9.43 7.02
CA GLU A 181 5.42 -9.18 8.39
C GLU A 181 5.25 -7.69 8.63
N LEU A 182 4.61 -7.21 9.72
CA LEU A 182 4.45 -5.76 10.00
C LEU A 182 5.79 -4.96 10.03
N VAL A 183 6.92 -5.64 9.90
CA VAL A 183 8.29 -5.14 9.84
C VAL A 183 8.87 -5.37 8.43
N GLY A 184 9.35 -4.31 7.82
CA GLY A 184 10.09 -4.34 6.57
C GLY A 184 11.58 -4.11 6.76
N LEU A 185 12.41 -4.75 5.92
CA LEU A 185 13.86 -4.60 5.95
C LEU A 185 14.45 -4.68 4.54
N ALA A 186 15.32 -3.75 4.19
CA ALA A 186 16.06 -3.76 2.92
C ALA A 186 17.51 -3.32 3.10
N LEU A 187 18.34 -3.76 2.15
CA LEU A 187 19.71 -3.31 1.97
C LEU A 187 19.81 -2.48 0.68
N VAL A 188 20.35 -1.28 0.78
CA VAL A 188 20.55 -0.35 -0.34
C VAL A 188 22.03 -0.16 -0.58
N GLY A 189 22.46 -0.39 -1.82
CA GLY A 189 23.79 -0.03 -2.31
C GLY A 189 23.68 1.04 -3.39
N SER A 190 24.44 2.12 -3.28
CA SER A 190 24.47 3.18 -4.29
C SER A 190 25.88 3.50 -4.78
N LEU A 191 25.98 3.88 -6.05
CA LEU A 191 27.19 4.40 -6.69
C LEU A 191 26.93 5.83 -7.14
N TYR A 192 27.91 6.70 -6.89
CA TYR A 192 27.90 8.09 -7.35
C TYR A 192 28.85 8.24 -8.53
N ALA A 193 28.31 8.58 -9.70
CA ALA A 193 29.10 8.74 -10.91
C ALA A 193 29.59 10.19 -11.03
N PRO A 194 30.91 10.42 -11.23
CA PRO A 194 31.51 11.76 -11.34
C PRO A 194 31.25 12.38 -12.72
N ILE A 195 29.98 12.60 -13.05
CA ILE A 195 29.52 13.17 -14.33
C ILE A 195 29.23 14.67 -14.17
N ALA A 196 29.39 15.20 -12.95
CA ALA A 196 29.11 16.58 -12.64
C ALA A 196 29.97 17.58 -13.42
N THR A 197 29.43 18.79 -13.55
CA THR A 197 30.19 19.95 -14.02
C THR A 197 31.27 20.29 -12.99
N GLN A 198 32.51 20.53 -13.43
CA GLN A 198 33.61 20.91 -12.55
C GLN A 198 33.50 22.38 -12.12
N ASN A 199 34.06 22.72 -10.97
CA ASN A 199 34.07 24.08 -10.41
C ASN A 199 32.65 24.65 -10.13
N THR A 200 31.67 23.80 -9.80
CA THR A 200 30.27 24.24 -9.58
C THR A 200 29.66 23.79 -8.26
N LEU A 201 30.45 23.26 -7.31
CA LEU A 201 29.97 22.73 -6.02
C LEU A 201 28.94 21.58 -6.17
N THR A 202 29.08 20.80 -7.25
CA THR A 202 28.12 19.75 -7.65
C THR A 202 28.73 18.35 -7.70
N SER A 203 30.05 18.22 -7.48
CA SER A 203 30.80 16.96 -7.58
C SER A 203 31.69 16.71 -6.37
N ASP A 204 31.95 15.46 -6.04
CA ASP A 204 33.06 15.05 -5.14
C ASP A 204 34.31 14.57 -5.93
N ALA A 205 34.42 14.91 -7.22
CA ALA A 205 35.56 14.62 -8.11
C ALA A 205 36.01 13.15 -8.15
N GLY A 206 35.10 12.20 -7.96
CA GLY A 206 35.41 10.77 -8.08
C GLY A 206 34.19 9.86 -7.95
N VAL A 207 34.42 8.55 -8.08
CA VAL A 207 33.36 7.55 -7.88
C VAL A 207 33.12 7.34 -6.38
N GLY A 208 32.00 7.85 -5.89
CA GLY A 208 31.54 7.63 -4.52
C GLY A 208 30.73 6.34 -4.38
N GLY A 209 30.50 5.93 -3.14
CA GLY A 209 29.67 4.76 -2.84
C GLY A 209 28.91 4.90 -1.53
N GLU A 210 27.77 4.24 -1.43
CA GLU A 210 26.94 4.21 -0.22
C GLU A 210 26.41 2.80 0.01
N VAL A 211 26.43 2.35 1.26
CA VAL A 211 25.74 1.14 1.70
C VAL A 211 24.90 1.50 2.91
N LEU A 212 23.62 1.15 2.87
CA LEU A 212 22.63 1.57 3.85
C LEU A 212 21.64 0.44 4.13
N ALA A 213 21.29 0.24 5.38
CA ALA A 213 20.15 -0.58 5.78
C ALA A 213 18.93 0.33 6.00
N ALA A 214 17.80 -0.05 5.40
CA ALA A 214 16.52 0.61 5.57
C ALA A 214 15.56 -0.34 6.27
N ALA A 215 14.93 0.11 7.34
CA ALA A 215 13.92 -0.65 8.06
C ALA A 215 12.66 0.20 8.23
N ASP A 216 11.50 -0.43 8.14
CA ASP A 216 10.25 0.23 8.45
C ASP A 216 9.29 -0.68 9.21
N TYR A 217 8.36 -0.06 9.91
CA TYR A 217 7.37 -0.74 10.71
C TYR A 217 6.00 -0.11 10.51
N PHE A 218 5.02 -0.98 10.29
CA PHE A 218 3.63 -0.62 10.12
C PHE A 218 2.93 -0.56 11.46
N ILE A 219 2.48 0.64 11.82
CA ILE A 219 1.69 0.92 13.01
C ILE A 219 0.20 0.83 12.63
N TRP A 220 -0.66 0.69 13.64
CA TRP A 220 -2.10 0.74 13.51
C TRP A 220 -2.59 1.91 12.64
N ARG A 221 -3.60 1.64 11.79
CA ARG A 221 -4.24 2.59 10.84
C ARG A 221 -3.37 3.07 9.67
N GLY A 222 -2.39 2.27 9.22
CA GLY A 222 -1.61 2.58 8.01
C GLY A 222 -0.54 3.65 8.23
N MET A 223 -0.23 3.97 9.49
CA MET A 223 0.92 4.80 9.83
C MET A 223 2.20 3.99 9.66
N ARG A 224 3.25 4.58 9.10
CA ARG A 224 4.54 3.91 8.90
C ARG A 224 5.67 4.70 9.54
N VAL A 225 6.53 4.01 10.27
CA VAL A 225 7.81 4.58 10.73
C VAL A 225 8.95 3.93 9.96
N GLY A 226 9.91 4.73 9.53
CA GLY A 226 11.11 4.28 8.82
C GLY A 226 12.38 4.71 9.53
N ALA A 227 13.43 3.92 9.41
CA ALA A 227 14.75 4.23 9.94
C ALA A 227 15.84 3.73 8.99
N ASN A 228 16.85 4.59 8.78
CA ASN A 228 17.99 4.31 7.93
C ASN A 228 19.29 4.45 8.71
N LEU A 229 20.22 3.54 8.45
CA LEU A 229 21.60 3.62 8.92
C LEU A 229 22.54 3.19 7.81
N GLY A 230 23.57 3.99 7.53
CA GLY A 230 24.45 3.70 6.42
C GLY A 230 25.84 4.32 6.53
N TYR A 231 26.66 4.00 5.54
CA TYR A 231 27.99 4.54 5.37
C TYR A 231 28.14 5.04 3.94
N ARG A 232 28.67 6.27 3.79
CA ARG A 232 28.99 6.87 2.51
C ARG A 232 30.49 7.09 2.40
N TYR A 233 31.07 6.47 1.39
CA TYR A 233 32.44 6.76 0.94
C TYR A 233 32.42 7.98 0.01
N ARG A 234 33.16 9.01 0.39
CA ARG A 234 33.34 10.22 -0.42
C ARG A 234 34.79 10.26 -0.94
N PRO A 235 35.00 10.31 -2.27
CA PRO A 235 36.35 10.40 -2.85
C PRO A 235 37.06 11.68 -2.43
N MET A 236 36.32 12.78 -2.37
CA MET A 236 36.79 14.05 -1.86
C MET A 236 36.98 14.00 -0.35
N LYS A 237 38.21 14.33 0.10
CA LYS A 237 38.59 14.40 1.51
C LYS A 237 39.33 15.70 1.76
N GLU A 238 38.58 16.74 2.11
CA GLU A 238 39.13 18.07 2.33
C GLU A 238 38.68 18.70 3.64
N THR A 239 39.49 19.61 4.15
CA THR A 239 39.16 20.40 5.34
C THR A 239 39.00 21.86 4.96
N PHE A 240 37.75 22.32 4.98
CA PHE A 240 37.39 23.72 4.79
C PHE A 240 37.31 24.38 6.15
N ARG A 241 38.40 25.09 6.51
CA ARG A 241 38.49 25.89 7.74
C ARG A 241 38.13 25.09 9.00
N ASP A 242 36.88 25.17 9.44
CA ASP A 242 36.36 24.52 10.63
C ASP A 242 35.59 23.21 10.37
N ALA A 243 35.41 22.78 9.13
CA ALA A 243 34.73 21.53 8.76
C ALA A 243 35.63 20.60 7.93
N THR A 244 35.82 19.37 8.40
CA THR A 244 36.38 18.29 7.58
C THR A 244 35.25 17.51 6.92
N ILE A 245 35.37 17.37 5.60
CA ILE A 245 34.44 16.65 4.74
C ILE A 245 35.17 15.44 4.19
N GLY A 246 34.53 14.29 4.27
CA GLY A 246 35.08 13.01 3.88
C GLY A 246 34.04 11.92 4.08
N ASP A 247 34.47 10.70 4.40
CA ASP A 247 33.54 9.60 4.63
C ASP A 247 32.53 9.93 5.73
N GLU A 248 31.27 9.53 5.55
CA GLU A 248 30.18 9.90 6.44
C GLU A 248 29.42 8.67 6.93
N PHE A 249 29.00 8.70 8.20
CA PHE A 249 27.95 7.82 8.71
C PHE A 249 26.60 8.49 8.47
N LEU A 250 25.68 7.80 7.81
CA LEU A 250 24.35 8.29 7.48
C LEU A 250 23.32 7.77 8.47
N TRP A 251 22.35 8.60 8.82
CA TRP A 251 21.23 8.22 9.66
C TRP A 251 19.97 8.95 9.21
N GLY A 252 18.81 8.32 9.41
CA GLY A 252 17.53 8.94 9.14
C GLY A 252 16.39 8.25 9.86
N ALA A 253 15.34 9.00 10.15
CA ALA A 253 14.09 8.53 10.72
C ALA A 253 12.93 9.26 10.05
N ALA A 254 11.87 8.52 9.73
CA ALA A 254 10.69 9.08 9.08
C ALA A 254 9.41 8.53 9.71
N LEU A 255 8.36 9.34 9.65
CA LEU A 255 6.98 9.00 10.01
C LEU A 255 6.08 9.42 8.85
N SER A 256 5.27 8.50 8.37
CA SER A 256 4.22 8.70 7.37
C SER A 256 2.87 8.41 8.03
N VAL A 257 1.90 9.30 7.80
CA VAL A 257 0.57 9.24 8.39
C VAL A 257 -0.46 9.56 7.31
N PRO A 258 -1.33 8.61 6.93
CA PRO A 258 -2.42 8.89 6.02
C PRO A 258 -3.46 9.83 6.68
N VAL A 259 -3.78 10.94 6.02
CA VAL A 259 -4.70 11.99 6.46
C VAL A 259 -5.81 12.16 5.42
N PHE A 260 -7.06 12.36 5.85
CA PHE A 260 -8.25 12.60 4.99
C PHE A 260 -8.50 11.55 3.89
N MET A 261 -9.49 10.66 4.08
CA MET A 261 -10.00 9.76 3.03
C MET A 261 -8.92 8.92 2.30
N ARG A 262 -7.73 8.74 2.91
CA ARG A 262 -6.59 8.03 2.32
C ARG A 262 -6.03 8.64 1.03
N GLU A 263 -6.21 9.94 0.75
CA GLU A 263 -5.69 10.57 -0.49
C GLU A 263 -4.44 11.42 -0.24
N LEU A 264 -4.14 11.74 1.02
CA LEU A 264 -3.01 12.55 1.44
C LEU A 264 -2.19 11.81 2.49
N ASP A 265 -0.89 11.70 2.27
CA ASP A 265 0.07 11.21 3.26
C ASP A 265 0.88 12.38 3.85
N ALA A 266 0.87 12.53 5.16
CA ALA A 266 1.68 13.50 5.87
C ALA A 266 2.98 12.85 6.34
N ILE A 267 4.10 13.36 5.82
CA ILE A 267 5.44 12.80 6.03
C ILE A 267 6.26 13.76 6.89
N LEU A 268 6.76 13.27 8.02
CA LEU A 268 7.76 13.93 8.86
C LEU A 268 9.07 13.15 8.74
N GLU A 269 10.16 13.82 8.38
CA GLU A 269 11.48 13.19 8.20
C GLU A 269 12.56 13.96 8.95
N ILE A 270 13.47 13.25 9.61
CA ILE A 270 14.71 13.79 10.15
C ILE A 270 15.86 12.92 9.64
N ASP A 271 16.81 13.52 8.97
CA ASP A 271 17.97 12.82 8.42
C ASP A 271 19.23 13.67 8.54
N GLY A 272 20.37 12.99 8.51
CA GLY A 272 21.64 13.65 8.61
C GLY A 272 22.81 12.71 8.39
N ALA A 273 23.99 13.27 8.61
CA ALA A 273 25.24 12.54 8.52
C ALA A 273 26.18 12.97 9.63
N VAL A 274 27.21 12.16 9.85
CA VAL A 274 28.32 12.47 10.74
C VAL A 274 29.61 12.22 9.98
N SER A 275 30.41 13.26 9.73
CA SER A 275 31.72 13.11 9.10
C SER A 275 32.64 12.28 9.99
N LEU A 276 33.29 11.28 9.40
CA LEU A 276 34.27 10.44 10.07
C LEU A 276 35.63 11.15 10.05
N ALA A 277 35.77 12.14 10.93
CA ALA A 277 37.00 12.87 11.15
C ALA A 277 38.16 11.97 11.63
N GLU A 278 39.41 12.44 11.45
CA GLU A 278 40.61 11.78 11.98
C GLU A 278 40.50 11.50 13.49
N LYS A 279 41.01 10.33 13.90
CA LYS A 279 40.94 9.84 15.29
C LYS A 279 41.48 10.88 16.29
N GLY A 280 40.67 11.20 17.30
CA GLY A 280 41.12 11.90 18.52
C GLY A 280 40.73 13.37 18.64
N ARG A 281 39.85 13.91 17.78
CA ARG A 281 39.25 15.25 17.97
C ARG A 281 37.74 15.19 18.16
N ALA A 282 37.21 16.16 18.90
CA ALA A 282 35.77 16.39 18.96
C ALA A 282 35.24 16.81 17.58
N LEU A 283 34.05 16.32 17.23
CA LEU A 283 33.32 16.75 16.05
C LEU A 283 32.91 18.22 16.20
N ARG A 284 32.96 18.95 15.10
CA ARG A 284 32.53 20.35 15.04
C ARG A 284 31.13 20.42 14.42
N ASN A 285 30.39 21.50 14.69
CA ASN A 285 29.02 21.64 14.18
C ASN A 285 28.94 21.56 12.64
N GLY A 286 29.96 22.05 11.92
CA GLY A 286 30.06 21.96 10.45
C GLY A 286 30.16 20.53 9.89
N GLU A 287 30.39 19.53 10.74
CA GLU A 287 30.68 18.14 10.39
C GLU A 287 29.52 17.18 10.70
N VAL A 288 28.43 17.72 11.22
CA VAL A 288 27.23 16.96 11.58
C VAL A 288 26.03 17.64 10.93
N PRO A 289 25.86 17.51 9.60
CA PRO A 289 24.69 18.03 8.91
C PRO A 289 23.45 17.21 9.28
N ALA A 290 22.39 17.89 9.68
CA ALA A 290 21.11 17.30 10.04
C ALA A 290 19.96 18.25 9.70
N GLU A 291 18.86 17.70 9.20
CA GLU A 291 17.68 18.44 8.77
C GLU A 291 16.41 17.78 9.30
N ILE A 292 15.37 18.59 9.50
CA ILE A 292 14.00 18.15 9.71
C ILE A 292 13.11 18.67 8.57
N LYS A 293 12.26 17.82 8.02
CA LYS A 293 11.36 18.10 6.89
C LYS A 293 9.95 17.64 7.21
N LEU A 294 8.97 18.43 6.77
CA LEU A 294 7.55 18.10 6.77
C LEU A 294 7.02 18.22 5.34
N ALA A 295 6.32 17.20 4.86
CA ALA A 295 5.73 17.18 3.54
C ALA A 295 4.32 16.60 3.56
N GLY A 296 3.51 17.00 2.58
CA GLY A 296 2.30 16.29 2.18
C GLY A 296 2.52 15.66 0.80
N ARG A 297 2.19 14.37 0.67
CA ARG A 297 2.13 13.65 -0.61
C ARG A 297 0.67 13.36 -0.92
N TYR A 298 0.14 13.97 -1.97
CA TYR A 298 -1.26 13.87 -2.38
C TYR A 298 -1.38 13.06 -3.67
N ALA A 299 -2.25 12.04 -3.69
CA ALA A 299 -2.63 11.35 -4.91
C ALA A 299 -3.59 12.22 -5.73
N ILE A 300 -3.12 12.70 -6.88
CA ILE A 300 -3.95 13.46 -7.82
C ILE A 300 -4.88 12.51 -8.58
N THR A 301 -4.33 11.37 -8.99
CA THR A 301 -4.99 10.23 -9.61
C THR A 301 -4.30 8.96 -9.10
N ASP A 302 -4.74 7.78 -9.54
CA ASP A 302 -4.09 6.53 -9.12
C ASP A 302 -2.61 6.43 -9.51
N ASN A 303 -2.21 7.06 -10.63
CA ASN A 303 -0.84 7.01 -11.15
C ASN A 303 0.01 8.25 -10.85
N TRP A 304 -0.56 9.34 -10.30
CA TRP A 304 0.14 10.61 -10.16
C TRP A 304 0.11 11.14 -8.72
N THR A 305 1.28 11.48 -8.18
CA THR A 305 1.42 12.12 -6.87
C THR A 305 1.99 13.51 -6.98
N LEU A 306 1.48 14.41 -6.14
CA LEU A 306 2.08 15.70 -5.84
C LEU A 306 2.66 15.66 -4.43
N THR A 307 3.97 15.83 -4.32
CA THR A 307 4.63 15.99 -3.01
C THR A 307 5.02 17.45 -2.84
N ALA A 308 4.66 18.07 -1.73
CA ALA A 308 5.10 19.42 -1.41
C ALA A 308 5.44 19.52 0.08
N GLY A 309 6.53 20.22 0.39
CA GLY A 309 6.99 20.32 1.76
C GLY A 309 8.08 21.35 1.96
N GLY A 310 8.56 21.38 3.19
CA GLY A 310 9.65 22.23 3.59
C GLY A 310 10.31 21.74 4.86
N GLY A 311 11.47 22.29 5.16
CA GLY A 311 12.28 21.89 6.28
C GLY A 311 13.27 22.95 6.69
N SER A 312 14.04 22.63 7.72
CA SER A 312 15.07 23.51 8.25
C SER A 312 16.22 22.65 8.80
N GLY A 313 17.42 23.21 8.77
CA GLY A 313 18.58 22.65 9.41
C GLY A 313 18.41 22.55 10.92
N LEU A 314 18.76 21.39 11.48
CA LEU A 314 18.93 21.20 12.92
C LEU A 314 20.33 21.60 13.39
N THR A 315 21.25 21.81 12.45
CA THR A 315 22.68 22.04 12.64
C THR A 315 23.20 22.96 11.54
N ASN A 316 24.38 23.54 11.72
CA ASN A 316 25.05 24.33 10.68
C ASN A 316 26.08 23.47 9.91
N GLY A 317 25.77 22.19 9.70
CA GLY A 317 26.61 21.28 8.95
C GLY A 317 26.72 21.69 7.49
N VAL A 318 27.83 21.35 6.82
CA VAL A 318 28.01 21.68 5.41
C VAL A 318 26.92 21.02 4.56
N GLY A 319 26.16 21.83 3.81
CA GLY A 319 25.03 21.39 2.98
C GLY A 319 23.67 21.39 3.69
N THR A 320 23.64 21.81 4.96
CA THR A 320 22.41 21.98 5.74
C THR A 320 21.89 23.42 5.61
N PRO A 321 20.71 23.65 5.01
CA PRO A 321 20.15 24.98 4.84
C PRO A 321 19.41 25.48 6.09
N ASP A 322 19.30 26.80 6.22
CA ASP A 322 18.44 27.43 7.23
C ASP A 322 16.95 27.16 6.92
N LEU A 323 16.59 27.18 5.63
CA LEU A 323 15.27 26.86 5.12
C LEU A 323 15.39 26.04 3.85
N ARG A 324 14.56 24.99 3.74
CA ARG A 324 14.35 24.25 2.50
C ARG A 324 12.87 24.25 2.13
N LEU A 325 12.58 24.45 0.85
CA LEU A 325 11.26 24.27 0.25
C LEU A 325 11.39 23.31 -0.93
N PHE A 326 10.42 22.42 -1.12
CA PHE A 326 10.43 21.51 -2.26
C PHE A 326 9.03 21.17 -2.75
N VAL A 327 8.94 20.90 -4.04
CA VAL A 327 7.76 20.37 -4.71
C VAL A 327 8.20 19.30 -5.71
N GLY A 328 7.45 18.22 -5.79
CA GLY A 328 7.70 17.15 -6.74
C GLY A 328 6.42 16.57 -7.31
N LEU A 329 6.53 16.05 -8.52
CA LEU A 329 5.47 15.32 -9.21
C LEU A 329 6.02 13.94 -9.56
N GLY A 330 5.35 12.89 -9.10
CA GLY A 330 5.66 11.50 -9.40
C GLY A 330 4.60 10.86 -10.26
N GLY A 331 5.02 10.10 -11.26
CA GLY A 331 4.19 9.23 -12.08
C GLY A 331 4.62 7.78 -11.89
N TYR A 332 3.65 6.87 -11.89
CA TYR A 332 3.90 5.44 -11.70
C TYR A 332 3.15 4.62 -12.78
N TRP A 333 3.80 3.57 -13.28
CA TRP A 333 3.25 2.74 -14.36
C TRP A 333 3.45 1.25 -14.08
N VAL A 334 2.36 0.48 -14.23
CA VAL A 334 2.34 -0.99 -14.12
C VAL A 334 2.29 -1.57 -15.53
N TYR A 335 2.98 -2.69 -15.73
CA TYR A 335 2.88 -3.46 -16.97
C TYR A 335 1.61 -4.32 -16.94
N GLY A 336 0.63 -4.04 -17.81
CA GLY A 336 -0.54 -4.93 -18.02
C GLY A 336 -1.80 -4.64 -17.20
N GLY A 337 -1.98 -3.45 -16.61
CA GLY A 337 -3.22 -3.11 -15.89
C GLY A 337 -3.33 -1.65 -15.45
N GLU A 338 -4.49 -1.30 -14.87
CA GLU A 338 -4.77 0.03 -14.29
C GLU A 338 -4.27 0.10 -12.83
N TRP A 339 -3.73 1.27 -12.43
CA TRP A 339 -3.17 1.51 -11.10
C TRP A 339 -4.28 1.71 -10.06
N SER A 340 -4.07 1.25 -8.82
CA SER A 340 -4.81 1.78 -7.66
C SER A 340 -3.89 1.87 -6.45
N MET A 341 -3.90 3.02 -5.76
CA MET A 341 -3.09 3.22 -4.55
C MET A 341 -3.76 2.57 -3.34
N ASP A 342 -3.21 1.46 -2.82
CA ASP A 342 -3.57 0.97 -1.48
C ASP A 342 -2.74 1.66 -0.38
N TYR A 343 -3.30 2.72 0.19
CA TYR A 343 -2.74 3.46 1.33
C TYR A 343 -2.63 2.66 2.65
N LYS A 344 -2.95 1.36 2.67
CA LYS A 344 -2.66 0.49 3.81
C LYS A 344 -1.21 -0.01 3.82
N SER A 345 -0.52 -0.01 2.67
CA SER A 345 0.87 -0.46 2.54
C SER A 345 1.57 0.31 1.41
N PRO A 346 2.49 1.25 1.70
CA PRO A 346 3.44 1.73 0.70
C PRO A 346 4.44 0.65 0.20
N ALA A 347 4.25 -0.63 0.52
CA ALA A 347 4.70 -1.70 -0.36
C ALA A 347 3.62 -1.93 -1.41
N PHE A 348 3.93 -1.52 -2.64
CA PHE A 348 3.06 -1.52 -3.81
C PHE A 348 2.26 -2.82 -3.92
N ASP A 349 0.98 -2.73 -3.59
CA ASP A 349 0.00 -3.62 -4.18
C ASP A 349 -0.64 -2.87 -5.33
N GLY A 350 0.00 -2.95 -6.50
CA GLY A 350 -0.76 -2.85 -7.73
C GLY A 350 -1.83 -3.93 -7.64
N ARG A 351 -3.05 -3.55 -7.26
CA ARG A 351 -4.21 -4.27 -7.74
C ARG A 351 -4.22 -4.00 -9.23
N THR A 352 -3.45 -4.78 -9.98
CA THR A 352 -4.01 -5.28 -11.22
C THR A 352 -5.34 -5.88 -10.78
N SER A 353 -6.45 -5.18 -11.01
CA SER A 353 -7.61 -5.93 -11.47
C SER A 353 -7.02 -6.84 -12.53
N PRO A 354 -7.02 -8.17 -12.35
CA PRO A 354 -6.49 -9.07 -13.35
C PRO A 354 -7.18 -8.81 -14.70
N CYS A 355 -8.33 -8.11 -14.66
CA CYS A 355 -9.24 -7.87 -15.75
C CYS A 355 -9.19 -6.39 -16.18
N PRO A 356 -8.92 -6.11 -17.48
CA PRO A 356 -8.77 -4.75 -18.04
C PRO A 356 -9.97 -3.81 -17.86
N ASP A 357 -11.13 -4.33 -17.41
CA ASP A 357 -12.39 -3.61 -17.22
C ASP A 357 -12.73 -3.31 -15.74
N GLY A 358 -11.89 -3.75 -14.80
CA GLY A 358 -12.12 -3.56 -13.36
C GLY A 358 -13.09 -4.56 -12.71
N SER A 359 -13.41 -5.67 -13.37
CA SER A 359 -14.24 -6.74 -12.81
C SER A 359 -13.52 -7.55 -11.69
N PRO A 360 -14.27 -8.12 -10.73
CA PRO A 360 -13.68 -8.92 -9.65
C PRO A 360 -13.00 -10.18 -10.18
N SER A 361 -11.82 -10.51 -9.64
CA SER A 361 -10.96 -11.59 -10.12
C SER A 361 -11.32 -12.99 -9.65
N GLU A 362 -12.46 -13.17 -8.97
CA GLU A 362 -12.76 -14.44 -8.30
C GLU A 362 -12.91 -15.60 -9.30
N ASN A 363 -13.20 -15.34 -10.58
CA ASN A 363 -13.42 -16.36 -11.63
C ASN A 363 -12.55 -16.17 -12.90
N GLY A 364 -11.39 -15.52 -12.82
CA GLY A 364 -10.63 -15.14 -14.01
C GLY A 364 -11.25 -13.96 -14.77
N CYS A 365 -10.64 -13.57 -15.89
CA CYS A 365 -11.02 -12.33 -16.58
C CYS A 365 -11.87 -12.55 -17.81
N PRO A 366 -12.95 -11.76 -17.98
CA PRO A 366 -13.67 -11.76 -19.24
C PRO A 366 -12.73 -11.28 -20.34
N GLU A 367 -12.56 -12.09 -21.38
CA GLU A 367 -11.82 -11.71 -22.57
C GLU A 367 -12.55 -10.54 -23.29
N PRO A 368 -11.83 -9.59 -23.92
CA PRO A 368 -12.47 -8.46 -24.60
C PRO A 368 -13.48 -8.92 -25.66
N ASP A 369 -14.65 -8.28 -25.71
CA ASP A 369 -15.72 -8.48 -26.70
C ASP A 369 -16.07 -7.11 -27.28
N SER A 370 -15.57 -6.83 -28.49
CA SER A 370 -15.57 -5.51 -29.12
C SER A 370 -16.93 -5.09 -29.66
N ASP A 371 -17.79 -6.03 -30.05
CA ASP A 371 -19.11 -5.73 -30.62
C ASP A 371 -20.29 -6.11 -29.70
N GLY A 372 -20.00 -6.80 -28.59
CA GLY A 372 -20.92 -7.06 -27.50
C GLY A 372 -21.96 -8.14 -27.82
N ASP A 373 -21.63 -9.06 -28.73
CA ASP A 373 -22.51 -10.16 -29.12
C ASP A 373 -22.42 -11.38 -28.18
N GLY A 374 -21.49 -11.35 -27.21
CA GLY A 374 -21.28 -12.38 -26.20
C GLY A 374 -20.17 -13.37 -26.55
N VAL A 375 -19.43 -13.16 -27.64
CA VAL A 375 -18.27 -13.96 -28.05
C VAL A 375 -16.98 -13.12 -27.94
N PRO A 376 -15.94 -13.58 -27.23
CA PRO A 376 -14.71 -12.82 -27.12
C PRO A 376 -13.96 -12.62 -28.45
N ASP A 377 -13.31 -11.47 -28.61
CA ASP A 377 -12.50 -11.05 -29.76
C ASP A 377 -11.45 -12.08 -30.20
N SER A 378 -10.98 -12.92 -29.27
CA SER A 378 -9.96 -13.94 -29.51
C SER A 378 -10.50 -15.11 -30.37
N VAL A 379 -11.79 -15.38 -30.27
CA VAL A 379 -12.51 -16.50 -30.91
C VAL A 379 -13.63 -16.03 -31.85
N ASP A 380 -13.95 -14.74 -31.82
CA ASP A 380 -14.91 -14.10 -32.69
C ASP A 380 -14.36 -13.92 -34.12
N ARG A 381 -15.03 -14.55 -35.08
CA ARG A 381 -14.73 -14.44 -36.52
C ARG A 381 -15.49 -13.32 -37.20
N CYS A 382 -16.52 -12.79 -36.57
CA CYS A 382 -17.42 -11.78 -37.06
C CYS A 382 -17.43 -10.53 -36.14
N PRO A 383 -16.29 -9.79 -36.03
CA PRO A 383 -16.04 -8.73 -35.03
C PRO A 383 -16.84 -7.43 -35.20
N ASN A 384 -17.96 -7.47 -35.94
CA ASN A 384 -18.87 -6.33 -36.11
C ASN A 384 -20.33 -6.82 -36.23
N THR A 385 -20.69 -7.87 -35.51
CA THR A 385 -22.05 -8.39 -35.48
C THR A 385 -22.99 -7.32 -34.91
N PRO A 386 -24.10 -6.99 -35.62
CA PRO A 386 -25.02 -5.98 -35.13
C PRO A 386 -25.63 -6.36 -33.77
N PRO A 387 -25.75 -5.41 -32.82
CA PRO A 387 -26.28 -5.68 -31.49
C PRO A 387 -27.68 -6.32 -31.52
N GLY A 388 -27.84 -7.44 -30.81
CA GLY A 388 -29.10 -8.20 -30.72
C GLY A 388 -29.29 -9.26 -31.81
N THR A 389 -28.29 -9.49 -32.66
CA THR A 389 -28.24 -10.63 -33.57
C THR A 389 -27.96 -11.91 -32.79
N ARG A 390 -28.58 -13.04 -33.16
CA ARG A 390 -28.23 -14.34 -32.57
C ARG A 390 -26.99 -14.88 -33.27
N VAL A 391 -25.95 -15.11 -32.50
CA VAL A 391 -24.66 -15.61 -33.00
C VAL A 391 -24.36 -16.99 -32.46
N MET A 392 -23.54 -17.73 -33.21
CA MET A 392 -22.98 -19.01 -32.79
C MET A 392 -21.72 -18.78 -31.93
N THR A 393 -21.05 -19.86 -31.52
CA THR A 393 -19.86 -19.78 -30.65
C THR A 393 -18.64 -19.12 -31.28
N ASP A 394 -18.68 -18.80 -32.57
CA ASP A 394 -17.64 -18.10 -33.32
C ASP A 394 -18.03 -16.64 -33.67
N GLY A 395 -19.09 -16.10 -33.06
CA GLY A 395 -19.56 -14.72 -33.23
C GLY A 395 -20.33 -14.48 -34.53
N CYS A 396 -20.50 -15.51 -35.37
CA CYS A 396 -21.18 -15.36 -36.65
C CYS A 396 -22.68 -15.74 -36.59
N PRO A 397 -23.56 -15.08 -37.37
CA PRO A 397 -24.98 -15.43 -37.46
C PRO A 397 -25.21 -16.85 -38.03
N GLU A 398 -26.25 -17.53 -37.55
CA GLU A 398 -26.63 -18.90 -37.99
C GLU A 398 -26.87 -19.02 -39.51
N ASP A 399 -27.18 -17.92 -40.18
CA ASP A 399 -27.61 -17.83 -41.56
C ASP A 399 -26.47 -17.68 -42.59
N ASP A 400 -25.20 -17.66 -42.17
CA ASP A 400 -24.04 -17.55 -43.10
C ASP A 400 -23.39 -18.90 -43.49
N PHE A 401 -23.79 -20.00 -42.85
CA PHE A 401 -23.36 -21.35 -43.22
C PHE A 401 -24.44 -22.00 -44.09
N GLY A 402 -24.16 -22.18 -45.39
CA GLY A 402 -25.04 -22.92 -46.30
C GLY A 402 -25.29 -24.37 -45.87
N ASP A 403 -25.87 -25.19 -46.78
CA ASP A 403 -26.39 -26.56 -46.56
C ASP A 403 -25.42 -27.61 -45.95
N ASP A 404 -24.21 -27.25 -45.54
CA ASP A 404 -23.17 -28.16 -45.04
C ASP A 404 -23.02 -28.20 -43.51
N GLY A 405 -23.70 -27.33 -42.74
CA GLY A 405 -23.69 -27.34 -41.26
C GLY A 405 -22.31 -27.06 -40.61
N PRO A 406 -22.25 -26.67 -39.33
CA PRO A 406 -20.98 -26.37 -38.67
C PRO A 406 -20.15 -27.64 -38.39
N PRO A 407 -18.81 -27.57 -38.48
CA PRO A 407 -17.95 -28.67 -38.05
C PRO A 407 -18.02 -28.82 -36.53
N VAL A 408 -18.25 -30.04 -36.06
CA VAL A 408 -18.32 -30.36 -34.63
C VAL A 408 -16.93 -30.17 -34.02
N LEU A 409 -16.75 -29.10 -33.26
CA LEU A 409 -15.60 -28.90 -32.39
C LEU A 409 -15.93 -29.62 -31.07
N GLU A 410 -15.26 -30.74 -30.81
CA GLU A 410 -15.33 -31.40 -29.50
C GLU A 410 -14.64 -30.49 -28.48
N LEU A 411 -15.43 -29.93 -27.57
CA LEU A 411 -14.95 -29.09 -26.48
C LEU A 411 -14.33 -29.98 -25.39
N PRO A 412 -13.27 -29.53 -24.69
CA PRO A 412 -12.63 -30.31 -23.64
C PRO A 412 -13.57 -30.52 -22.45
N ASP A 413 -13.69 -31.78 -22.06
CA ASP A 413 -14.37 -32.35 -20.89
C ASP A 413 -13.41 -33.46 -20.40
N ARG A 414 -12.54 -33.10 -19.46
CA ARG A 414 -11.32 -33.86 -19.13
C ARG A 414 -11.59 -35.04 -18.21
N ASP A 415 -12.55 -34.92 -17.31
CA ASP A 415 -12.96 -35.99 -16.41
C ASP A 415 -14.19 -36.76 -16.93
N GLY A 416 -14.84 -36.26 -17.99
CA GLY A 416 -15.82 -36.98 -18.78
C GLY A 416 -17.19 -37.05 -18.10
N ASP A 417 -17.51 -36.11 -17.23
CA ASP A 417 -18.76 -36.11 -16.47
C ASP A 417 -19.94 -35.50 -17.27
N GLY A 418 -19.64 -34.92 -18.44
CA GLY A 418 -20.60 -34.30 -19.34
C GLY A 418 -20.77 -32.80 -19.14
N ILE A 419 -19.98 -32.18 -18.27
CA ILE A 419 -19.81 -30.75 -18.06
C ILE A 419 -18.46 -30.36 -18.67
N LEU A 420 -18.41 -29.21 -19.33
CA LEU A 420 -17.19 -28.80 -20.02
C LEU A 420 -16.19 -28.24 -19.01
N ASP A 421 -14.87 -28.37 -19.24
CA ASP A 421 -13.80 -27.85 -18.37
C ASP A 421 -13.99 -26.35 -17.97
N ARG A 422 -14.75 -25.57 -18.76
CA ARG A 422 -15.05 -24.15 -18.50
C ARG A 422 -16.25 -23.90 -17.59
N ASP A 423 -17.14 -24.89 -17.48
CA ASP A 423 -18.39 -24.86 -16.74
C ASP A 423 -18.31 -25.83 -15.53
N ASP A 424 -17.11 -26.37 -15.26
CA ASP A 424 -16.79 -27.36 -14.24
C ASP A 424 -15.83 -26.75 -13.19
N ASP A 425 -16.26 -26.69 -11.93
CA ASP A 425 -15.50 -26.20 -10.77
C ASP A 425 -14.40 -27.20 -10.35
N CYS A 426 -14.51 -28.47 -10.77
CA CYS A 426 -13.60 -29.57 -10.50
C CYS A 426 -13.13 -30.32 -11.78
N PRO A 427 -12.45 -29.66 -12.76
CA PRO A 427 -12.20 -30.21 -14.12
C PRO A 427 -11.37 -31.50 -14.23
N ASP A 428 -10.89 -32.05 -13.11
CA ASP A 428 -10.09 -33.28 -13.05
C ASP A 428 -10.80 -34.39 -12.23
N VAL A 429 -12.01 -34.14 -11.69
CA VAL A 429 -12.73 -35.03 -10.77
C VAL A 429 -14.22 -35.07 -11.16
N PRO A 430 -14.71 -36.21 -11.68
CA PRO A 430 -16.09 -36.28 -12.19
C PRO A 430 -17.13 -35.90 -11.13
N GLY A 431 -18.04 -35.00 -11.48
CA GLY A 431 -19.13 -34.57 -10.61
C GLY A 431 -20.50 -34.61 -11.27
N VAL A 432 -21.39 -33.76 -10.79
CA VAL A 432 -22.75 -33.61 -11.33
C VAL A 432 -23.11 -32.13 -11.46
N ALA A 433 -24.00 -31.84 -12.41
CA ALA A 433 -24.38 -30.46 -12.72
C ALA A 433 -25.06 -29.71 -11.54
N GLU A 434 -25.61 -30.42 -10.57
CA GLU A 434 -26.16 -29.81 -9.35
C GLU A 434 -25.08 -29.16 -8.46
N TYR A 435 -23.83 -29.62 -8.57
CA TYR A 435 -22.67 -29.13 -7.84
C TYR A 435 -21.57 -28.61 -8.79
N ASN A 436 -21.96 -28.04 -9.93
CA ASN A 436 -21.06 -27.43 -10.93
C ASN A 436 -19.88 -28.32 -11.35
N GLY A 437 -20.08 -29.62 -11.56
CA GLY A 437 -18.99 -30.52 -11.98
C GLY A 437 -18.12 -31.05 -10.84
N CYS A 438 -18.36 -30.61 -9.62
CA CYS A 438 -17.82 -31.27 -8.43
C CYS A 438 -18.73 -32.41 -7.95
N PRO A 439 -18.16 -33.45 -7.31
CA PRO A 439 -18.95 -34.43 -6.58
C PRO A 439 -19.64 -33.80 -5.35
N PRO A 440 -20.79 -34.33 -4.89
CA PRO A 440 -21.50 -33.80 -3.72
C PRO A 440 -20.64 -33.90 -2.46
N ASP A 441 -20.61 -32.82 -1.68
CA ASP A 441 -20.04 -32.71 -0.34
C ASP A 441 -21.11 -32.04 0.55
N ARG A 442 -21.82 -32.86 1.34
CA ARG A 442 -23.04 -32.44 2.06
C ARG A 442 -22.76 -31.60 3.30
N ASP A 443 -21.63 -31.79 3.95
CA ASP A 443 -21.26 -31.05 5.15
C ASP A 443 -20.16 -29.99 4.93
N GLY A 444 -19.56 -29.98 3.74
CA GLY A 444 -18.69 -28.92 3.27
C GLY A 444 -17.30 -28.98 3.87
N ASP A 445 -16.82 -30.16 4.28
CA ASP A 445 -15.50 -30.33 4.89
C ASP A 445 -14.35 -30.49 3.87
N GLY A 446 -14.69 -30.49 2.58
CA GLY A 446 -13.76 -30.59 1.47
C GLY A 446 -13.46 -32.03 1.06
N ILE A 447 -14.20 -33.01 1.59
CA ILE A 447 -14.13 -34.42 1.20
C ILE A 447 -15.48 -34.81 0.57
N PRO A 448 -15.50 -35.33 -0.66
CA PRO A 448 -16.74 -35.76 -1.30
C PRO A 448 -17.46 -36.85 -0.48
N ASP A 449 -18.79 -36.85 -0.50
CA ASP A 449 -19.67 -37.78 0.22
C ASP A 449 -19.31 -39.27 0.03
N ASP A 450 -18.71 -39.62 -1.11
CA ASP A 450 -18.32 -40.99 -1.46
C ASP A 450 -16.96 -41.39 -0.87
N GLN A 451 -16.19 -40.42 -0.39
CA GLN A 451 -14.88 -40.52 0.24
C GLN A 451 -14.88 -40.09 1.70
N ASP A 452 -16.01 -39.59 2.19
CA ASP A 452 -16.25 -39.21 3.56
C ASP A 452 -16.87 -40.37 4.37
N ASP A 453 -16.24 -40.73 5.48
CA ASP A 453 -16.73 -41.76 6.41
C ASP A 453 -17.93 -41.24 7.25
N CYS A 454 -18.13 -39.92 7.33
CA CYS A 454 -19.21 -39.23 8.03
C CYS A 454 -19.91 -38.13 7.18
N PRO A 455 -20.59 -38.45 6.05
CA PRO A 455 -21.07 -37.50 5.03
C PRO A 455 -22.14 -36.45 5.42
N ASP A 456 -22.48 -36.35 6.70
CA ASP A 456 -23.45 -35.39 7.21
C ASP A 456 -22.89 -34.66 8.46
N GLU A 457 -21.62 -34.89 8.81
CA GLU A 457 -20.95 -34.38 10.00
C GLU A 457 -19.52 -33.93 9.68
N PHE A 458 -19.33 -32.62 9.50
CA PHE A 458 -18.03 -32.00 9.20
C PHE A 458 -16.87 -32.61 10.00
N GLY A 459 -15.86 -33.11 9.30
CA GLY A 459 -14.67 -33.68 9.90
C GLY A 459 -13.37 -33.07 9.42
N VAL A 460 -12.30 -33.83 9.60
CA VAL A 460 -10.95 -33.42 9.22
C VAL A 460 -10.35 -34.45 8.26
N PRO A 461 -9.49 -34.04 7.32
CA PRO A 461 -8.84 -34.97 6.39
C PRO A 461 -8.08 -36.12 7.08
N GLU A 462 -7.50 -35.89 8.27
CA GLU A 462 -6.81 -36.92 9.05
C GLU A 462 -7.73 -38.05 9.53
N ARG A 463 -9.05 -37.86 9.43
CA ARG A 463 -10.09 -38.79 9.87
C ARG A 463 -11.11 -39.12 8.77
N ASN A 464 -10.77 -38.90 7.51
CA ASN A 464 -11.66 -39.14 6.37
C ASN A 464 -13.04 -38.49 6.58
N GLY A 465 -13.05 -37.23 6.98
CA GLY A 465 -14.29 -36.45 7.11
C GLY A 465 -15.14 -36.76 8.34
N CYS A 466 -14.65 -37.60 9.25
CA CYS A 466 -15.29 -37.76 10.55
C CYS A 466 -14.82 -36.74 11.61
N PRO A 467 -15.73 -36.25 12.48
CA PRO A 467 -15.40 -35.34 13.58
C PRO A 467 -14.31 -35.88 14.50
N ASP A 468 -13.40 -35.01 14.94
CA ASP A 468 -12.42 -35.36 15.97
C ASP A 468 -13.09 -35.40 17.36
N PRO A 469 -13.16 -36.55 18.05
CA PRO A 469 -13.69 -36.67 19.41
C PRO A 469 -12.88 -35.87 20.45
N GLY A 470 -11.72 -35.30 20.07
CA GLY A 470 -10.99 -34.32 20.86
C GLY A 470 -11.53 -32.88 20.78
N ARG A 471 -12.31 -32.54 19.74
CA ARG A 471 -12.87 -31.20 19.50
C ARG A 471 -14.19 -31.06 20.26
N LYS A 472 -14.34 -30.01 21.07
CA LYS A 472 -15.53 -29.73 21.89
C LYS A 472 -16.53 -28.82 21.19
N VAL A 473 -16.28 -28.50 19.92
CA VAL A 473 -17.07 -27.62 19.08
C VAL A 473 -17.36 -28.33 17.77
N VAL A 474 -18.64 -28.43 17.42
CA VAL A 474 -19.13 -29.08 16.20
C VAL A 474 -19.89 -28.05 15.38
N VAL A 475 -19.62 -27.97 14.08
CA VAL A 475 -20.35 -27.10 13.15
C VAL A 475 -21.50 -27.90 12.55
N THR A 476 -22.69 -27.31 12.53
CA THR A 476 -23.84 -27.83 11.77
C THR A 476 -24.25 -26.79 10.74
N LYS A 477 -25.12 -27.16 9.80
CA LYS A 477 -25.66 -26.26 8.78
C LYS A 477 -26.18 -24.91 9.32
N ASP A 478 -26.74 -24.91 10.53
CA ASP A 478 -27.41 -23.75 11.13
C ASP A 478 -26.76 -23.25 12.43
N LYS A 479 -25.79 -23.96 13.02
CA LYS A 479 -25.26 -23.66 14.36
C LYS A 479 -23.80 -24.04 14.55
N ILE A 480 -23.18 -23.42 15.55
CA ILE A 480 -21.93 -23.91 16.13
C ILE A 480 -22.28 -24.47 17.52
N VAL A 481 -22.27 -25.80 17.63
CA VAL A 481 -22.66 -26.53 18.83
C VAL A 481 -21.43 -26.74 19.72
N ILE A 482 -21.46 -26.13 20.90
CA ILE A 482 -20.47 -26.37 21.95
C ILE A 482 -20.90 -27.53 22.84
N ILE A 483 -20.03 -28.52 23.02
CA ILE A 483 -20.28 -29.70 23.86
C ILE A 483 -20.22 -29.32 25.36
N ASP A 484 -19.39 -28.32 25.71
CA ASP A 484 -19.27 -27.79 27.07
C ASP A 484 -19.92 -26.40 27.21
N LYS A 485 -20.18 -25.95 28.44
CA LYS A 485 -20.91 -24.71 28.72
C LYS A 485 -19.96 -23.54 28.94
N VAL A 486 -20.29 -22.38 28.37
CA VAL A 486 -19.63 -21.11 28.74
C VAL A 486 -20.04 -20.69 30.17
N HIS A 487 -19.07 -20.61 31.06
CA HIS A 487 -19.22 -20.26 32.46
C HIS A 487 -18.94 -18.77 32.71
N PHE A 488 -19.76 -18.20 33.61
CA PHE A 488 -19.65 -16.81 34.03
C PHE A 488 -19.54 -16.72 35.55
N GLU A 489 -18.92 -15.65 36.03
CA GLU A 489 -18.96 -15.29 37.44
C GLU A 489 -20.41 -15.10 37.93
N THR A 490 -20.66 -15.46 39.19
CA THR A 490 -22.03 -15.48 39.74
C THR A 490 -22.70 -14.12 39.62
N SER A 491 -23.88 -14.07 38.99
CA SER A 491 -24.66 -12.85 38.72
C SER A 491 -23.91 -11.76 37.92
N LYS A 492 -22.85 -12.14 37.18
CA LYS A 492 -22.07 -11.25 36.32
C LYS A 492 -22.02 -11.78 34.89
N ALA A 493 -21.51 -10.92 34.00
CA ALA A 493 -21.21 -11.23 32.60
C ALA A 493 -19.71 -11.47 32.35
N THR A 494 -18.89 -11.48 33.40
CA THR A 494 -17.47 -11.84 33.31
C THR A 494 -17.31 -13.33 33.03
N ILE A 495 -16.70 -13.67 31.89
CA ILE A 495 -16.40 -15.05 31.48
C ILE A 495 -15.33 -15.61 32.43
N ARG A 496 -15.50 -16.86 32.89
CA ARG A 496 -14.53 -17.52 33.76
C ARG A 496 -13.39 -18.13 32.91
N PRO A 497 -12.16 -18.21 33.44
CA PRO A 497 -11.01 -18.71 32.67
C PRO A 497 -11.15 -20.14 32.13
N ASP A 498 -11.93 -20.99 32.81
CA ASP A 498 -12.23 -22.37 32.39
C ASP A 498 -13.06 -22.46 31.10
N SER A 499 -13.61 -21.34 30.62
CA SER A 499 -14.35 -21.27 29.35
C SER A 499 -13.56 -20.67 28.20
N PHE A 500 -12.30 -20.27 28.41
CA PHE A 500 -11.50 -19.73 27.32
C PHE A 500 -11.06 -20.80 26.31
N ASP A 501 -10.80 -22.03 26.75
CA ASP A 501 -10.41 -23.11 25.85
C ASP A 501 -11.49 -23.37 24.80
N ILE A 502 -12.75 -23.54 25.22
CA ILE A 502 -13.86 -23.76 24.28
C ILE A 502 -14.18 -22.53 23.42
N LEU A 503 -13.94 -21.31 23.93
CA LEU A 503 -14.13 -20.10 23.13
C LEU A 503 -13.02 -19.90 22.10
N ASN A 504 -11.79 -20.36 22.37
CA ASN A 504 -10.72 -20.38 21.36
C ASN A 504 -11.05 -21.40 20.26
N GLU A 505 -11.60 -22.57 20.60
CA GLU A 505 -12.06 -23.54 19.58
C GLU A 505 -13.15 -22.94 18.68
N VAL A 506 -14.05 -22.10 19.21
CA VAL A 506 -15.04 -21.35 18.39
C VAL A 506 -14.36 -20.31 17.49
N VAL A 507 -13.25 -19.68 17.93
CA VAL A 507 -12.46 -18.77 17.08
C VAL A 507 -11.84 -19.54 15.92
N GLU A 508 -11.18 -20.66 16.20
CA GLU A 508 -10.57 -21.53 15.19
C GLU A 508 -11.59 -21.97 14.15
N VAL A 509 -12.78 -22.41 14.58
CA VAL A 509 -13.89 -22.74 13.67
C VAL A 509 -14.26 -21.57 12.75
N LEU A 510 -14.35 -20.34 13.26
CA LEU A 510 -14.72 -19.17 12.46
C LEU A 510 -13.60 -18.68 11.53
N GLU A 511 -12.35 -19.02 11.83
CA GLU A 511 -11.18 -18.81 10.97
C GLU A 511 -11.13 -19.85 9.85
N ASP A 512 -11.37 -21.12 10.18
CA ASP A 512 -11.42 -22.25 9.23
C ASP A 512 -12.62 -22.14 8.26
N HIS A 513 -13.70 -21.47 8.67
CA HIS A 513 -14.96 -21.36 7.91
C HIS A 513 -15.28 -19.90 7.52
N PRO A 514 -14.57 -19.32 6.54
CA PRO A 514 -14.82 -17.94 6.11
C PRO A 514 -16.21 -17.75 5.49
N HIS A 515 -16.81 -18.81 4.94
CA HIS A 515 -18.16 -18.82 4.38
C HIS A 515 -19.27 -18.56 5.43
N ILE A 516 -18.98 -18.68 6.73
CA ILE A 516 -19.92 -18.28 7.79
C ILE A 516 -19.90 -16.75 7.90
N GLU A 517 -20.66 -16.09 7.04
CA GLU A 517 -20.68 -14.62 6.94
C GLU A 517 -21.28 -13.93 8.16
N ALA A 518 -22.23 -14.59 8.85
CA ALA A 518 -22.94 -14.02 9.99
C ALA A 518 -23.25 -15.07 11.06
N LEU A 519 -22.84 -14.78 12.30
CA LEU A 519 -23.08 -15.59 13.49
C LEU A 519 -23.76 -14.77 14.58
N ARG A 520 -24.89 -15.27 15.10
CA ARG A 520 -25.60 -14.72 16.25
C ARG A 520 -25.25 -15.47 17.53
N ILE A 521 -24.77 -14.73 18.52
CA ILE A 521 -24.43 -15.20 19.86
C ILE A 521 -25.63 -14.96 20.77
N GLU A 522 -26.23 -16.03 21.27
CA GLU A 522 -27.48 -15.99 22.01
C GLU A 522 -27.26 -16.27 23.50
N GLY A 523 -27.64 -15.33 24.37
CA GLY A 523 -27.56 -15.47 25.81
C GLY A 523 -28.89 -15.92 26.43
N HIS A 524 -28.87 -16.98 27.24
CA HIS A 524 -30.06 -17.53 27.89
C HIS A 524 -29.89 -17.63 29.43
N THR A 525 -31.00 -17.53 30.17
CA THR A 525 -31.02 -17.59 31.65
C THR A 525 -32.12 -18.52 32.16
N ASP A 526 -32.06 -18.87 33.45
CA ASP A 526 -33.18 -19.52 34.12
C ASP A 526 -34.28 -18.53 34.51
N SER A 527 -35.46 -19.04 34.90
CA SER A 527 -36.60 -18.19 35.25
C SER A 527 -36.54 -17.59 36.67
N ARG A 528 -35.45 -17.77 37.43
CA ARG A 528 -35.34 -17.20 38.79
C ARG A 528 -34.99 -15.73 38.72
N GLY A 529 -35.64 -14.93 39.55
CA GLY A 529 -35.45 -13.49 39.61
C GLY A 529 -36.42 -12.73 38.71
N ARG A 530 -36.19 -11.43 38.54
CA ARG A 530 -37.06 -10.57 37.72
C ARG A 530 -36.68 -10.75 36.25
N LYS A 531 -37.67 -10.94 35.37
CA LYS A 531 -37.44 -11.07 33.92
C LYS A 531 -36.57 -9.94 33.35
N ALA A 532 -36.87 -8.68 33.67
CA ALA A 532 -36.09 -7.53 33.20
C ALA A 532 -34.61 -7.55 33.64
N PHE A 533 -34.29 -8.16 34.78
CA PHE A 533 -32.90 -8.37 35.20
C PHE A 533 -32.25 -9.49 34.38
N ASN A 534 -32.96 -10.58 34.15
CA ASN A 534 -32.48 -11.71 33.36
C ASN A 534 -32.27 -11.35 31.89
N ASP A 535 -33.18 -10.58 31.28
CA ASP A 535 -33.04 -10.05 29.91
C ASP A 535 -31.75 -9.22 29.77
N LYS A 536 -31.47 -8.33 30.74
CA LYS A 536 -30.25 -7.52 30.76
C LYS A 536 -29.00 -8.38 30.97
N LEU A 537 -29.05 -9.35 31.87
CA LEU A 537 -27.93 -10.23 32.18
C LEU A 537 -27.58 -11.14 30.98
N SER A 538 -28.57 -11.68 30.28
CA SER A 538 -28.33 -12.46 29.07
C SER A 538 -27.69 -11.63 27.97
N GLN A 539 -28.16 -10.40 27.75
CA GLN A 539 -27.57 -9.53 26.72
C GLN A 539 -26.11 -9.23 27.04
N GLN A 540 -25.82 -8.83 28.28
CA GLN A 540 -24.45 -8.53 28.70
C GLN A 540 -23.50 -9.73 28.57
N ARG A 541 -24.00 -10.96 28.76
CA ARG A 541 -23.22 -12.19 28.56
C ARG A 541 -22.95 -12.45 27.08
N ALA A 542 -23.96 -12.32 26.22
CA ALA A 542 -23.78 -12.42 24.78
C ALA A 542 -22.78 -11.36 24.27
N ASP A 543 -22.88 -10.12 24.75
CA ASP A 543 -21.95 -9.04 24.42
C ASP A 543 -20.52 -9.34 24.88
N SER A 544 -20.37 -10.00 26.04
CA SER A 544 -19.05 -10.36 26.58
C SER A 544 -18.38 -11.46 25.75
N VAL A 545 -19.14 -12.43 25.27
CA VAL A 545 -18.65 -13.47 24.34
C VAL A 545 -18.33 -12.85 22.98
N ARG A 546 -19.20 -12.00 22.43
CA ARG A 546 -18.94 -11.24 21.19
C ARG A 546 -17.65 -10.44 21.29
N LYS A 547 -17.47 -9.72 22.40
CA LYS A 547 -16.24 -8.96 22.66
C LYS A 547 -15.02 -9.87 22.69
N TYR A 548 -15.11 -11.03 23.34
CA TYR A 548 -14.01 -11.99 23.39
C TYR A 548 -13.58 -12.46 21.99
N LEU A 549 -14.54 -12.84 21.13
CA LEU A 549 -14.25 -13.27 19.76
C LEU A 549 -13.67 -12.14 18.90
N ILE A 550 -14.14 -10.90 19.07
CA ILE A 550 -13.57 -9.72 18.39
C ILE A 550 -12.14 -9.45 18.86
N ASP A 551 -11.89 -9.52 20.17
CA ASP A 551 -10.57 -9.31 20.75
C ASP A 551 -9.57 -10.40 20.28
N LYS A 552 -10.07 -11.54 19.77
CA LYS A 552 -9.31 -12.65 19.18
C LYS A 552 -9.10 -12.55 17.67
N GLY A 553 -9.72 -11.60 16.97
CA GLY A 553 -9.47 -11.35 15.54
C GLY A 553 -10.69 -11.49 14.64
N ILE A 554 -11.82 -12.00 15.13
CA ILE A 554 -13.03 -12.16 14.31
C ILE A 554 -13.65 -10.80 14.00
N ALA A 555 -13.95 -10.57 12.72
CA ALA A 555 -14.51 -9.31 12.23
C ALA A 555 -15.83 -8.96 12.97
N PRO A 556 -15.97 -7.73 13.52
CA PRO A 556 -17.18 -7.32 14.24
C PRO A 556 -18.48 -7.39 13.42
N SER A 557 -18.38 -7.31 12.09
CA SER A 557 -19.50 -7.41 11.15
C SER A 557 -20.06 -8.83 11.04
N ARG A 558 -19.23 -9.86 11.30
CA ARG A 558 -19.66 -11.27 11.27
C ARG A 558 -20.41 -11.68 12.54
N LEU A 559 -20.48 -10.83 13.58
CA LEU A 559 -20.95 -11.21 14.91
C LEU A 559 -22.07 -10.30 15.41
N THR A 560 -23.21 -10.90 15.74
CA THR A 560 -24.36 -10.25 16.40
C THR A 560 -24.58 -10.86 17.78
N ALA A 561 -24.96 -10.07 18.78
CA ALA A 561 -25.20 -10.55 20.15
C ALA A 561 -26.64 -10.25 20.60
N LYS A 562 -27.37 -11.27 21.06
CA LYS A 562 -28.77 -11.15 21.46
C LYS A 562 -29.07 -11.90 22.76
N GLY A 563 -29.60 -11.18 23.74
CA GLY A 563 -30.04 -11.74 25.01
C GLY A 563 -31.52 -12.11 25.00
N TYR A 564 -31.84 -13.39 25.22
CA TYR A 564 -33.22 -13.88 25.27
C TYR A 564 -33.78 -13.94 26.71
N GLY A 565 -32.95 -13.77 27.73
CA GLY A 565 -33.38 -13.90 29.11
C GLY A 565 -33.94 -15.30 29.37
N PRO A 566 -35.10 -15.46 30.01
CA PRO A 566 -35.72 -16.76 30.27
C PRO A 566 -36.79 -17.13 29.24
N SER A 567 -36.89 -16.43 28.10
CA SER A 567 -38.00 -16.59 27.14
C SER A 567 -37.93 -17.86 26.29
N THR A 568 -36.75 -18.44 26.14
CA THR A 568 -36.44 -19.59 25.29
C THR A 568 -35.79 -20.74 26.10
N PRO A 569 -36.53 -21.35 27.03
CA PRO A 569 -36.02 -22.48 27.82
C PRO A 569 -35.94 -23.76 26.97
N ILE A 570 -34.87 -24.53 27.19
CA ILE A 570 -34.68 -25.87 26.59
C ILE A 570 -35.03 -26.99 27.56
N ASP A 571 -35.23 -26.67 28.84
CA ASP A 571 -35.54 -27.61 29.90
C ASP A 571 -36.47 -26.98 30.96
N THR A 572 -37.03 -27.80 31.85
CA THR A 572 -37.87 -27.33 32.95
C THR A 572 -37.10 -26.37 33.87
N ASN A 573 -37.74 -25.27 34.25
CA ASN A 573 -37.19 -24.39 35.28
C ASN A 573 -37.50 -24.87 36.72
N ASP A 574 -38.22 -25.98 36.87
CA ASP A 574 -38.65 -26.48 38.17
C ASP A 574 -37.51 -27.20 38.90
N THR A 575 -36.61 -27.86 38.17
CA THR A 575 -35.46 -28.58 38.73
C THR A 575 -34.18 -27.74 38.71
N ALA A 576 -33.24 -28.05 39.62
CA ALA A 576 -31.94 -27.36 39.64
C ALA A 576 -31.11 -27.63 38.38
N GLU A 577 -31.22 -28.86 37.87
CA GLU A 577 -30.57 -29.33 36.65
C GLU A 577 -31.15 -28.65 35.40
N GLY A 578 -32.48 -28.62 35.23
CA GLY A 578 -33.09 -27.95 34.07
C GLY A 578 -32.85 -26.44 34.05
N ARG A 579 -32.81 -25.79 35.22
CA ARG A 579 -32.33 -24.39 35.32
C ARG A 579 -30.86 -24.25 34.89
N ALA A 580 -30.01 -25.23 35.19
CA ALA A 580 -28.62 -25.22 34.74
C ALA A 580 -28.47 -25.47 33.23
N ASN A 581 -29.42 -26.15 32.61
CA ASN A 581 -29.49 -26.31 31.16
C ASN A 581 -29.98 -25.03 30.49
N ASN A 582 -30.96 -24.34 31.07
CA ASN A 582 -31.45 -23.06 30.54
C ASN A 582 -30.42 -21.92 30.60
N ARG A 583 -29.48 -21.94 31.56
CA ARG A 583 -28.37 -20.97 31.64
C ARG A 583 -27.25 -21.36 30.68
N ARG A 584 -27.30 -20.86 29.44
CA ARG A 584 -26.36 -21.24 28.37
C ARG A 584 -26.09 -20.08 27.41
N VAL A 585 -25.09 -20.29 26.55
CA VAL A 585 -24.80 -19.46 25.37
C VAL A 585 -24.91 -20.39 24.15
N GLU A 586 -25.55 -19.90 23.10
CA GLU A 586 -25.68 -20.62 21.82
C GLU A 586 -25.11 -19.77 20.68
N PHE A 587 -24.70 -20.42 19.61
CA PHE A 587 -24.16 -19.79 18.41
C PHE A 587 -24.99 -20.27 17.21
N THR A 588 -25.69 -19.33 16.56
CA THR A 588 -26.58 -19.59 15.43
C THR A 588 -26.01 -18.93 14.18
N ILE A 589 -25.87 -19.70 13.11
CA ILE A 589 -25.42 -19.19 11.80
C ILE A 589 -26.64 -18.53 11.13
N LEU A 590 -26.46 -17.31 10.61
CA LEU A 590 -27.49 -16.57 9.90
C LEU A 590 -27.26 -16.71 8.40
N THR A 591 -28.28 -17.12 7.65
CA THR A 591 -28.26 -17.11 6.18
C THR A 591 -28.92 -15.80 5.68
N GLY A 592 -28.66 -15.40 4.43
CA GLY A 592 -29.04 -14.07 3.88
C GLY A 592 -30.52 -13.66 3.96
N GLU A 593 -31.44 -14.58 4.28
CA GLU A 593 -32.85 -14.25 4.57
C GLU A 593 -33.06 -13.75 6.01
N ASP A 594 -32.23 -14.17 6.97
CA ASP A 594 -32.36 -13.84 8.40
C ASP A 594 -31.70 -12.51 8.78
N SER A 595 -30.88 -11.92 7.90
CA SER A 595 -30.15 -10.66 8.17
C SER A 595 -30.97 -9.38 7.93
N VAL A 596 -32.20 -9.50 7.40
CA VAL A 596 -33.01 -8.35 6.94
C VAL A 596 -34.01 -7.85 8.00
N ASP A 597 -34.27 -8.61 9.07
CA ASP A 597 -35.33 -8.35 10.05
C ASP A 597 -34.85 -7.85 11.44
N GLU A 598 -33.71 -7.16 11.53
CA GLU A 598 -33.28 -6.47 12.78
C GLU A 598 -33.19 -4.94 12.69
#